data_AF-A0A4T2GJU6-F1
#
_entry.id   AF-A0A4T2GJU6-F1
#
_cell.length_a   1.000
_cell.length_b   1.000
_cell.length_c   1.000
_cell.angle_alpha   90.00
_cell.angle_beta   90.00
_cell.angle_gamma   90.00
#
_symmetry.space_group_name_H-M   'P 1'
#
loop_
_entity.id
_entity.type
_entity.pdbx_description
1 polymer ?
#
loop_
_entity_poly.entity_id
_entity_poly.type
_entity_poly.pdbx_seq_one_letter_code
_entity_poly.pdbx_strand_id
1 'polypeptide(L)' 'MYLLDEQDKEELTDIWKSKDVDMSLSDFIKRYSKKSYLEKQNKKQQSKEKDQEAIALAESILKLPKKGE' A
#
# COMPACT_ATOMS: atom_id res chain seq x y z
N MET A 1 -5.18 -20.11 -6.90
CA MET A 1 -4.47 -18.86 -6.55
C MET A 1 -2.99 -19.18 -6.32
N TYR A 2 -2.27 -19.62 -7.36
CA TYR A 2 -0.83 -20.00 -7.30
C TYR A 2 -0.05 -19.70 -8.59
N LEU A 3 -0.71 -19.52 -9.73
CA LEU A 3 -0.03 -19.27 -11.01
C LEU A 3 0.65 -17.89 -11.10
N LEU A 4 0.03 -16.86 -10.52
CA LEU A 4 0.56 -15.50 -10.56
C LEU A 4 1.79 -15.30 -9.66
N ASP A 5 1.97 -16.12 -8.62
CA ASP A 5 3.09 -16.00 -7.68
C ASP A 5 4.38 -16.63 -8.23
N GLU A 6 4.27 -17.69 -9.03
CA GLU A 6 5.43 -18.35 -9.66
C GLU A 6 5.97 -17.50 -10.81
N GLN A 7 5.10 -17.02 -11.69
CA GLN A 7 5.50 -16.14 -12.79
C GLN A 7 6.12 -14.82 -12.28
N ASP A 8 5.55 -14.21 -11.23
CA ASP A 8 6.10 -12.98 -10.63
C ASP A 8 7.50 -13.21 -10.05
N LYS A 9 7.76 -14.40 -9.48
CA LYS A 9 9.09 -14.76 -8.96
C LYS A 9 10.10 -14.98 -10.07
N GLU A 10 9.73 -15.64 -11.15
CA GLU A 10 10.62 -15.86 -12.30
C GLU A 10 11.02 -14.52 -12.94
N GLU A 11 10.05 -13.66 -13.24
CA GLU A 11 10.30 -12.32 -13.79
C GLU A 11 11.20 -11.47 -12.88
N LEU A 12 10.92 -11.46 -11.57
CA LEU A 12 11.75 -10.73 -10.60
C LEU A 12 13.15 -11.33 -10.46
N THR A 13 13.30 -12.64 -10.60
CA THR A 13 14.61 -13.31 -10.58
C THR A 13 15.43 -12.94 -11.81
N ASP A 14 14.82 -12.89 -12.99
CA ASP A 14 15.51 -12.50 -14.22
C ASP A 14 15.90 -11.02 -14.21
N ILE A 15 15.04 -10.14 -13.68
CA ILE A 15 15.37 -8.72 -13.46
C ILE A 15 16.52 -8.57 -12.47
N TRP A 16 16.50 -9.32 -11.36
CA TRP A 16 17.55 -9.28 -10.35
C TRP A 16 18.89 -9.76 -10.90
N LYS A 17 18.91 -10.82 -11.73
CA LYS A 17 20.13 -11.27 -12.42
C LYS A 17 20.64 -10.28 -13.45
N SER A 18 19.72 -9.58 -14.13
CA SER A 18 20.06 -8.64 -15.21
C SER A 18 20.51 -7.27 -14.71
N LYS A 19 20.24 -6.95 -13.44
CA LYS A 19 20.66 -5.70 -12.80
C LYS A 19 21.73 -6.01 -11.78
N ASP A 20 22.75 -5.15 -11.70
CA ASP A 20 23.77 -5.25 -10.65
C ASP A 20 23.19 -4.75 -9.31
N VAL A 21 22.29 -5.55 -8.74
CA VAL A 21 21.59 -5.22 -7.50
C VAL A 21 22.41 -5.73 -6.33
N ASP A 22 22.90 -4.81 -5.51
CA ASP A 22 23.63 -5.10 -4.27
C ASP A 22 22.66 -5.48 -3.13
N MET A 23 21.87 -6.53 -3.36
CA MET A 23 20.95 -7.09 -2.36
C MET A 23 20.60 -8.55 -2.67
N SER A 24 20.16 -9.31 -1.66
CA SER A 24 19.78 -10.70 -1.87
C SER A 24 18.53 -10.83 -2.75
N LEU A 25 18.44 -11.92 -3.54
CA LEU A 25 17.27 -12.23 -4.35
C LEU A 25 15.98 -12.28 -3.50
N SER A 26 16.06 -12.85 -2.29
CA SER A 26 14.93 -12.92 -1.36
C SER A 26 14.44 -11.53 -0.94
N ASP A 27 15.36 -10.60 -0.64
CA ASP A 27 15.02 -9.22 -0.28
C ASP A 27 14.46 -8.45 -1.48
N PHE A 28 15.00 -8.70 -2.66
CA PHE A 28 14.51 -8.13 -3.90
C PHE A 28 13.07 -8.58 -4.18
N ILE A 29 12.80 -9.89 -4.17
CA ILE A 29 11.46 -10.43 -4.36
C ILE A 29 10.51 -9.90 -3.28
N LYS A 30 10.93 -9.83 -2.02
CA LYS A 30 10.09 -9.27 -0.95
C LYS A 30 9.77 -7.79 -1.15
N ARG A 31 10.66 -7.00 -1.74
CA ARG A 31 10.40 -5.57 -2.02
C ARG A 31 9.49 -5.34 -3.22
N TYR A 32 9.68 -6.14 -4.26
CA TYR A 32 9.09 -5.89 -5.58
C TYR A 32 7.94 -6.85 -5.95
N SER A 33 7.72 -7.92 -5.16
CA SER A 33 6.57 -8.80 -5.37
C SER A 33 5.25 -8.06 -5.28
N LYS A 34 4.30 -8.50 -6.10
CA LYS A 34 2.93 -7.97 -6.10
C LYS A 34 2.27 -8.06 -4.72
N LYS A 35 2.59 -9.08 -3.91
CA LYS A 35 2.14 -9.21 -2.51
C LYS A 35 2.60 -8.05 -1.62
N SER A 36 3.87 -7.66 -1.72
CA SER A 36 4.41 -6.51 -0.98
C SER A 36 3.71 -5.21 -1.37
N TYR A 37 3.40 -5.03 -2.65
CA TYR A 37 2.63 -3.89 -3.13
C TYR A 37 1.20 -3.88 -2.55
N LEU A 38 0.50 -5.03 -2.58
CA LEU A 38 -0.83 -5.17 -2.01
C LEU A 38 -0.86 -4.94 -0.50
N GLU A 39 0.13 -5.46 0.25
CA GLU A 39 0.26 -5.20 1.68
C GLU A 39 0.52 -3.72 1.97
N LYS A 40 1.37 -3.04 1.19
CA LYS A 40 1.59 -1.60 1.31
C LYS A 40 0.33 -0.80 1.01
N GLN A 41 -0.47 -1.21 0.03
CA GLN A 41 -1.76 -0.58 -0.26
C GLN A 41 -2.78 -0.80 0.86
N ASN A 42 -2.89 -2.03 1.38
CA ASN A 42 -3.76 -2.33 2.52
C ASN A 42 -3.35 -1.52 3.77
N LYS A 43 -2.04 -1.33 4.00
CA LYS A 43 -1.55 -0.47 5.09
C LYS A 43 -1.82 1.03 4.88
N LYS A 44 -2.01 1.48 3.63
CA LYS A 44 -2.35 2.88 3.31
C LYS A 44 -3.84 3.17 3.44
N GLN A 45 -4.70 2.15 3.45
CA GLN A 45 -6.13 2.34 3.69
C GLN A 45 -6.33 2.78 5.15
N GLN A 46 -7.11 3.84 5.36
CA GLN A 46 -7.55 4.21 6.71
C GLN A 46 -8.48 3.13 7.25
N SER A 47 -8.43 2.90 8.57
CA SER A 47 -9.39 2.01 9.20
C SER A 47 -10.76 2.69 9.24
N LYS A 48 -11.82 1.87 9.26
CA LYS A 48 -13.20 2.36 9.33
C LYS A 48 -13.43 3.28 10.54
N GLU A 49 -12.72 3.06 11.66
CA GLU A 49 -12.82 3.94 12.82
C GLU A 49 -12.28 5.35 12.54
N LYS A 50 -11.14 5.45 11.84
CA LYS A 50 -10.57 6.76 11.46
C LYS A 50 -11.45 7.51 10.46
N ASP A 51 -12.13 6.78 9.58
CA ASP A 51 -13.09 7.39 8.65
C ASP A 51 -14.29 7.96 9.42
N GLN A 52 -14.80 7.24 10.44
CA GLN A 52 -15.89 7.73 11.30
C GLN A 52 -15.48 8.96 12.11
N GLU A 53 -14.26 8.98 12.67
CA GLU A 53 -13.72 10.15 13.37
C GLU A 53 -13.60 11.37 12.44
N ALA A 54 -13.13 11.16 11.20
CA ALA A 54 -13.00 12.22 10.20
C ALA A 54 -14.38 12.78 9.78
N ILE A 55 -15.38 11.92 9.60
CA ILE A 55 -16.76 12.33 9.28
C ILE A 55 -17.36 13.13 10.44
N ALA A 56 -17.23 12.63 11.68
CA ALA A 56 -17.73 13.31 12.87
C ALA A 56 -17.08 14.71 13.05
N LEU A 57 -15.78 14.82 12.79
CA LEU A 57 -15.07 16.10 12.80
C LEU A 57 -15.61 17.05 11.73
N ALA A 58 -15.78 16.58 10.49
CA ALA A 58 -16.31 17.39 9.41
C ALA A 58 -17.73 17.89 9.71
N GLU A 59 -18.59 17.03 10.25
CA GLU A 59 -19.93 17.42 10.71
C GLU A 59 -19.90 18.47 11.82
N SER A 60 -18.97 18.35 12.77
CA SER A 60 -18.83 19.30 13.86
C SER A 60 -18.47 20.70 13.35
N ILE A 61 -17.57 20.79 12.36
CA ILE A 61 -17.16 22.05 11.73
C ILE A 61 -18.33 22.64 10.94
N LEU A 62 -19.11 21.80 10.24
CA LEU A 62 -20.25 22.24 9.44
C LEU A 62 -21.41 22.76 10.30
N LYS A 63 -21.54 22.25 11.54
CA LYS A 63 -22.54 22.71 12.53
C LYS A 63 -22.14 24.00 13.24
N LEU A 64 -20.90 24.48 13.09
CA LEU A 64 -20.51 25.76 13.64
C LEU A 64 -21.19 26.89 12.85
N PRO A 65 -21.88 27.82 13.51
CA PRO A 65 -22.41 28.99 12.84
C PRO A 65 -21.25 29.73 12.18
N LYS A 66 -21.35 29.98 10.86
CA LYS A 66 -20.37 30.81 10.16
C LYS A 66 -20.33 32.16 10.86
N LYS A 67 -19.25 32.42 11.61
CA LYS A 67 -19.00 33.72 12.21
C LYS A 67 -18.56 34.64 11.06
N GLY A 68 -19.54 35.27 10.44
CA GLY A 68 -19.39 36.12 9.27
C GLY A 68 -20.75 36.66 8.86
N GLU A 69 -21.30 37.53 9.71
CA GLU A 69 -22.09 38.69 9.27
C GLU A 69 -21.18 39.68 8.54
#